data_AF-A0A7J5EXG6-F1
#
_entry.id   AF-A0A7J5EXG6-F1
#
_cell.length_a   1.000
_cell.length_b   1.000
_cell.length_c   1.000
_cell.angle_alpha   90.00
_cell.angle_beta   90.00
_cell.angle_gamma   90.00
#
_symmetry.space_group_name_H-M   'P 1'
#
loop_
_entity.id
_entity.type
_entity.pdbx_description
1 polymer ?
#
loop_
_entity_poly.entity_id
_entity_poly.type
_entity_poly.pdbx_seq_one_letter_code
_entity_poly.pdbx_strand_id
1 'polypeptide(L)'
;MFDPCNSTMFALLAFFVASAAFRAFRARNAEAALLLLAAILVMLGRAPLGRSISDVFPDFAQWLIDIPNNAGRRAIMMGAAIGAIATGLRVIVGIERSHLGSD
;
A
#
# COMPACT_ATOMS: atom_id res chain seq x y z
N MET A 1 13.70 -19.32 17.98
CA MET A 1 14.67 -18.46 18.72
C MET A 1 15.01 -17.15 17.99
N PHE A 2 14.17 -16.68 17.07
CA PHE A 2 14.10 -15.27 16.62
C PHE A 2 12.67 -14.69 16.82
N ASP A 3 11.82 -15.45 17.51
CA ASP A 3 10.39 -15.18 17.74
C ASP A 3 10.07 -13.78 18.31
N PRO A 4 10.80 -13.26 19.33
CA PRO A 4 10.43 -11.97 19.89
C PRO A 4 10.75 -10.78 18.98
N CYS A 5 11.85 -10.82 18.22
CA CYS A 5 12.23 -9.72 17.31
C CYS A 5 11.34 -9.68 16.05
N ASN A 6 10.92 -10.85 15.57
CA ASN A 6 9.93 -10.96 14.50
C ASN A 6 8.54 -10.48 14.97
N SER A 7 8.14 -10.83 16.18
CA SER A 7 6.87 -10.40 16.78
C SER A 7 6.78 -8.88 16.94
N THR A 8 7.86 -8.21 17.36
CA THR A 8 7.87 -6.74 17.43
C THR A 8 7.76 -6.09 16.04
N MET A 9 8.39 -6.67 15.01
CA MET A 9 8.26 -6.17 13.64
C MET A 9 6.82 -6.31 13.12
N PHE A 10 6.18 -7.46 13.35
CA PHE A 10 4.76 -7.66 12.99
C PHE A 10 3.82 -6.74 13.79
N ALA A 11 4.07 -6.54 15.08
CA ALA A 11 3.27 -5.63 15.91
C ALA A 11 3.38 -4.18 15.42
N LEU A 12 4.58 -3.71 15.07
CA LEU A 12 4.79 -2.37 14.52
C LEU A 12 4.10 -2.21 13.16
N LEU A 13 4.26 -3.19 12.26
CA LEU A 13 3.57 -3.18 10.96
C LEU A 13 2.05 -3.15 11.14
N ALA A 14 1.50 -3.99 12.03
CA ALA A 14 0.07 -4.01 12.34
C ALA A 14 -0.41 -2.65 12.87
N PHE A 15 0.33 -2.04 13.80
CA PHE A 15 0.00 -0.72 14.34
C PHE A 15 0.00 0.37 13.25
N PHE A 16 1.05 0.43 12.43
CA PHE A 16 1.14 1.43 11.35
C PHE A 16 0.09 1.23 10.27
N VAL A 17 -0.17 -0.01 9.87
CA VAL A 17 -1.22 -0.33 8.88
C VAL A 17 -2.59 0.03 9.43
N ALA A 18 -2.89 -0.32 10.70
CA ALA A 18 -4.15 0.04 11.33
C ALA A 18 -4.34 1.56 11.43
N SER A 19 -3.29 2.30 11.83
CA SER A 19 -3.32 3.77 11.91
C SER A 19 -3.51 4.44 10.54
N ALA A 20 -2.80 3.95 9.51
CA ALA A 20 -2.95 4.43 8.14
C ALA A 20 -4.33 4.11 7.56
N ALA A 21 -4.84 2.90 7.78
CA ALA A 21 -6.17 2.47 7.36
C ALA A 21 -7.26 3.31 8.03
N PHE A 22 -7.16 3.58 9.34
CA PHE A 22 -8.11 4.44 10.04
C PHE A 22 -8.14 5.86 9.45
N ARG A 23 -6.97 6.40 9.07
CA ARG A 23 -6.89 7.71 8.40
C ARG A 23 -7.43 7.68 6.96
N ALA A 24 -7.25 6.58 6.24
CA ALA A 24 -7.65 6.43 4.85
C ALA A 24 -9.15 6.08 4.66
N PHE A 25 -9.75 5.31 5.56
CA PHE A 25 -11.15 4.86 5.49
C PHE A 25 -12.15 5.80 6.17
N ARG A 26 -11.69 6.90 6.78
CA ARG A 26 -12.59 7.93 7.30
C ARG A 26 -13.19 8.71 6.13
N ALA A 27 -14.46 8.44 5.81
CA ALA A 27 -15.22 9.00 4.67
C ALA A 27 -15.46 10.52 4.79
N ARG A 28 -14.37 11.29 4.68
CA ARG A 28 -14.38 12.75 4.74
C ARG A 28 -14.25 13.38 3.35
N ASN A 29 -13.68 12.63 2.40
CA ASN A 29 -13.35 13.09 1.04
C ASN A 29 -13.89 12.08 0.01
N ALA A 30 -14.16 12.54 -1.21
CA ALA A 30 -14.66 11.70 -2.32
C ALA A 30 -13.73 10.50 -2.63
N GLU A 31 -12.42 10.70 -2.51
CA GLU A 31 -11.40 9.66 -2.70
C GLU A 31 -11.51 8.56 -1.63
N ALA A 32 -11.68 8.96 -0.36
CA ALA A 32 -11.84 8.03 0.75
C ALA A 32 -13.14 7.22 0.62
N ALA A 33 -14.21 7.82 0.10
CA ALA A 33 -15.47 7.13 -0.19
C ALA A 33 -15.32 6.10 -1.32
N LEU A 34 -14.58 6.44 -2.38
CA LEU A 34 -14.24 5.51 -3.46
C LEU A 34 -13.42 4.32 -2.95
N LEU A 35 -12.42 4.57 -2.11
CA LEU A 35 -11.62 3.51 -1.48
C LEU A 35 -12.46 2.64 -0.54
N LEU A 36 -13.38 3.24 0.23
CA LEU A 36 -14.30 2.51 1.10
C LEU A 36 -15.24 1.59 0.31
N LEU A 37 -15.83 2.09 -0.78
CA LEU A 37 -16.68 1.29 -1.68
C LEU A 37 -15.91 0.13 -2.31
N ALA A 38 -14.70 0.40 -2.82
CA ALA A 38 -13.84 -0.64 -3.38
C ALA A 38 -13.50 -1.71 -2.32
N ALA A 39 -13.19 -1.31 -1.09
CA ALA A 39 -12.91 -2.23 0.01
C ALA A 39 -14.13 -3.10 0.37
N ILE A 40 -15.32 -2.51 0.43
CA ILE A 40 -16.58 -3.24 0.69
C ILE A 40 -16.83 -4.28 -0.41
N LEU A 41 -16.70 -3.90 -1.68
CA LEU A 41 -16.88 -4.80 -2.82
C LEU A 41 -15.90 -5.98 -2.79
N VAL A 42 -14.62 -5.71 -2.50
CA VAL A 42 -13.59 -6.76 -2.39
C VAL A 42 -13.85 -7.67 -1.19
N MET A 43 -14.19 -7.12 -0.02
CA MET A 43 -14.50 -7.92 1.16
C MET A 43 -15.72 -8.80 0.95
N LEU A 44 -16.75 -8.31 0.26
CA LEU A 44 -17.94 -9.08 -0.06
C LEU A 44 -17.67 -10.20 -1.08
N GLY A 45 -16.84 -9.93 -2.10
CA GLY A 45 -16.44 -10.95 -3.10
C GLY A 45 -15.49 -12.02 -2.57
N ARG A 46 -14.68 -11.71 -1.54
CA ARG A 46 -13.76 -12.66 -0.89
C ARG A 46 -14.37 -13.38 0.31
N ALA A 47 -15.46 -12.88 0.88
CA ALA A 47 -16.17 -13.55 1.96
C ALA A 47 -16.71 -14.91 1.46
N PRO A 48 -16.62 -15.98 2.27
CA PRO A 48 -17.14 -17.30 1.89
C PRO A 48 -18.66 -17.32 1.63
N LEU A 49 -19.38 -16.23 1.97
CA LEU A 49 -20.79 -15.98 1.65
C LEU A 49 -21.03 -15.54 0.19
N GLY A 50 -20.01 -15.06 -0.54
CA GLY A 50 -20.14 -14.63 -1.93
C GLY A 50 -20.40 -15.79 -2.89
N ARG A 51 -19.76 -16.95 -2.64
CA ARG A 51 -19.95 -18.17 -3.44
C ARG A 51 -21.33 -18.82 -3.28
N SER A 52 -22.04 -18.56 -2.18
CA SER A 52 -23.39 -19.11 -1.99
C SER A 52 -24.50 -18.32 -2.68
N ILE A 53 -24.20 -17.12 -3.22
CA ILE A 53 -25.22 -16.21 -3.79
C ILE A 53 -25.01 -15.98 -5.30
N SER A 54 -23.78 -15.86 -5.82
CA SER A 54 -23.52 -15.87 -7.28
C SER A 54 -22.04 -16.05 -7.62
N ASP A 55 -21.74 -16.82 -8.67
CA ASP A 55 -20.38 -17.04 -9.20
C ASP A 55 -19.76 -15.82 -9.91
N VAL A 56 -20.53 -14.76 -10.18
CA VAL A 56 -20.06 -13.57 -10.93
C VAL A 56 -19.35 -12.53 -10.05
N PHE A 57 -19.73 -12.44 -8.77
CA PHE A 57 -19.10 -11.54 -7.79
C PHE A 57 -17.62 -11.85 -7.49
N PRO A 58 -17.19 -13.12 -7.34
CA PRO A 58 -15.78 -13.42 -7.08
C PRO A 58 -14.86 -13.04 -8.25
N ASP A 59 -15.32 -13.18 -9.49
CA ASP A 59 -14.53 -12.82 -10.69
C ASP A 59 -14.26 -11.32 -10.78
N PHE A 60 -15.26 -10.49 -10.47
CA PHE A 60 -15.07 -9.03 -10.45
C PHE A 60 -14.12 -8.58 -9.33
N ALA A 61 -14.24 -9.17 -8.14
CA ALA A 61 -13.32 -8.91 -7.03
C ALA A 61 -11.89 -9.36 -7.35
N GLN A 62 -11.74 -10.45 -8.11
CA GLN A 62 -10.45 -10.94 -8.57
C GLN A 62 -9.85 -10.02 -9.62
N TRP A 63 -10.62 -9.58 -10.63
CA TRP A 63 -10.19 -8.59 -11.62
C TRP A 63 -9.70 -7.27 -10.97
N LEU A 64 -10.41 -6.78 -9.95
CA LEU A 64 -10.06 -5.56 -9.21
C LEU A 64 -8.73 -5.70 -8.45
N ILE A 65 -8.39 -6.89 -7.97
CA ILE A 65 -7.09 -7.12 -7.31
C ILE A 65 -5.98 -7.35 -8.36
N ASP A 66 -6.29 -8.09 -9.42
CA ASP A 66 -5.27 -8.56 -10.36
C ASP A 66 -4.83 -7.48 -11.35
N ILE A 67 -5.71 -6.55 -11.70
CA ILE A 67 -5.39 -5.49 -12.67
C ILE A 67 -4.95 -4.19 -11.96
N PRO A 68 -5.83 -3.39 -11.33
CA PRO A 68 -5.43 -2.08 -10.85
C PRO A 68 -4.52 -2.14 -9.62
N ASN A 69 -4.71 -3.09 -8.70
CA ASN A 69 -3.83 -3.20 -7.53
C ASN A 69 -2.40 -3.65 -7.91
N ASN A 70 -2.26 -4.63 -8.81
CA ASN A 70 -0.93 -4.98 -9.34
C ASN A 70 -0.31 -3.86 -10.18
N ALA A 71 -1.09 -3.13 -10.98
CA ALA A 71 -0.61 -1.98 -11.73
C ALA A 71 -0.09 -0.88 -10.78
N GLY A 72 -0.85 -0.55 -9.73
CA GLY A 72 -0.47 0.44 -8.72
C GLY A 72 0.81 0.06 -7.98
N ARG A 73 0.92 -1.18 -7.52
CA ARG A 73 2.14 -1.68 -6.85
C ARG A 73 3.37 -1.59 -7.77
N ARG A 74 3.22 -1.93 -9.06
CA ARG A 74 4.30 -1.80 -10.04
C ARG A 74 4.68 -0.34 -10.26
N ALA A 75 3.71 0.56 -10.40
CA ALA A 75 3.96 2.00 -10.54
C ALA A 75 4.70 2.58 -9.33
N ILE A 76 4.31 2.19 -8.10
CA ILE A 76 4.99 2.62 -6.87
C ILE A 76 6.44 2.14 -6.86
N MET A 77 6.70 0.86 -7.17
CA MET A 77 8.08 0.33 -7.20
C MET A 77 8.94 1.03 -8.25
N MET A 78 8.38 1.28 -9.45
CA MET A 78 9.10 2.00 -10.50
C MET A 78 9.37 3.45 -10.11
N GLY A 79 8.37 4.14 -9.54
CA GLY A 79 8.53 5.51 -9.05
C GLY A 79 9.56 5.62 -7.92
N ALA A 80 9.56 4.67 -6.98
CA ALA A 80 10.56 4.60 -5.92
C ALA A 80 11.97 4.37 -6.48
N ALA A 81 12.13 3.50 -7.47
CA ALA A 81 13.41 3.25 -8.12
C ALA A 81 13.95 4.52 -8.83
N ILE A 82 13.09 5.21 -9.58
CA ILE A 82 13.46 6.48 -10.24
C ILE A 82 13.80 7.55 -9.20
N GLY A 83 13.03 7.65 -8.12
CA GLY A 83 13.29 8.57 -7.02
C GLY A 83 14.66 8.32 -6.38
N ALA A 84 15.00 7.05 -6.14
CA ALA A 84 16.30 6.66 -5.60
C ALA A 84 17.47 7.01 -6.55
N ILE A 85 17.29 6.80 -7.87
CA ILE A 85 18.28 7.19 -8.88
C ILE A 85 18.46 8.71 -8.90
N ALA A 86 17.36 9.48 -8.86
CA ALA A 86 17.40 10.94 -8.84
C ALA A 86 18.11 11.48 -7.58
N THR A 87 17.86 10.89 -6.41
CA THR A 87 18.60 11.25 -5.19
C THR A 87 20.09 10.90 -5.30
N GLY A 88 20.42 9.72 -5.85
CA GLY A 88 21.82 9.33 -6.08
C GLY A 88 22.55 10.27 -7.04
N LEU A 89 21.89 10.71 -8.11
CA LEU A 89 22.44 11.70 -9.05
C LEU A 89 22.69 13.05 -8.37
N ARG A 90 21.76 13.53 -7.53
CA ARG A 90 21.94 14.79 -6.78
C ARG A 90 23.14 14.75 -5.85
N VAL A 91 23.41 13.58 -5.25
CA VAL A 91 24.59 13.33 -4.42
C VAL A 91 25.87 13.34 -5.27
N ILE A 92 25.90 12.60 -6.39
CA ILE A 92 27.10 12.51 -7.26
C ILE A 92 27.47 13.85 -7.88
N VAL A 93 26.48 14.63 -8.32
CA VAL A 93 26.71 15.97 -8.92
C VAL A 93 27.06 17.01 -7.85
N GLY A 94 27.03 16.66 -6.55
CA GLY A 94 27.41 17.54 -5.45
C GLY A 94 26.44 18.71 -5.21
N ILE A 95 25.24 18.63 -5.78
CA ILE A 95 24.16 19.62 -5.57
C ILE A 95 23.66 19.50 -4.12
N GLU A 96 23.51 18.27 -3.64
CA GLU A 96 23.40 18.01 -2.22
C GLU A 96 24.80 17.99 -1.63
N ARG A 97 25.28 19.17 -1.19
CA ARG A 97 26.39 19.23 -0.24
C ARG A 97 25.90 18.49 1.00
N SER A 98 26.27 17.21 1.11
CA SER A 98 26.19 16.50 2.38
C SER A 98 26.85 17.43 3.41
N HIS A 99 26.16 17.74 4.50
CA HIS A 99 26.64 18.60 5.59
C HIS A 99 27.84 17.98 6.34
N LEU A 100 28.74 17.27 5.65
CA LEU A 100 29.94 16.64 6.15
C LEU A 100 31.14 17.61 6.12
N GLY A 101 30.90 18.88 6.46
CA GLY A 101 31.91 19.94 6.38
C GLY A 101 31.48 21.24 7.03
N SER A 102 31.04 21.18 8.30
CA SER A 102 30.96 22.31 9.23
C SER A 102 30.61 21.74 10.62
N ASP A 103 31.66 21.28 11.31
CA ASP A 103 31.73 20.66 12.66
C ASP A 103 31.04 19.30 12.87
#